data_AF-H3DBW6-F1
#
_entry.id   AF-H3DBW6-F1
#
_cell.length_a   1.000
_cell.length_b   1.000
_cell.length_c   1.000
_cell.angle_alpha   90.00
_cell.angle_beta   90.00
_cell.angle_gamma   90.00
#
_symmetry.space_group_name_H-M   'P 1'
#
loop_
_entity.id
_entity.type
_entity.pdbx_description
1 polymer ?
#
loop_
_entity_poly.entity_id
_entity_poly.type
_entity_poly.pdbx_seq_one_letter_code
_entity_poly.pdbx_strand_id
1 'polypeptide(L)'
;SETHNSPSEARMVEIADNFQRQYSHLFPERRPLLLSPENEKGVQKFVSTTLRPTAAEHPELYHWRGCAAFVSDFLSLKPLESPVNLPRQLFSPSMVLRNQSATCFEAATLLCSMLIGAHYEAYCVSGYASRELCECDQTHRECPPLDDGKKDMASKSQQNKYTLKPKKKLHSRFLLKQEMKEKEKEAALLLEQQKVIRVSELKLAGCDDWSL
;
A
#
# COMPACT_ATOMS: atom_id res chain seq x y z
N SER A 1 14.60 -23.24 -15.37
CA SER A 1 14.63 -23.95 -14.09
C SER A 1 15.77 -23.38 -13.26
N GLU A 2 15.69 -23.42 -11.93
CA GLU A 2 16.75 -22.88 -11.06
C GLU A 2 17.97 -23.82 -10.99
N THR A 3 17.83 -25.09 -11.38
CA THR A 3 18.89 -26.10 -11.24
C THR A 3 19.81 -26.25 -12.45
N HIS A 4 19.42 -25.74 -13.63
CA HIS A 4 20.23 -25.79 -14.84
C HIS A 4 19.86 -24.65 -15.79
N ASN A 5 20.76 -24.33 -16.71
CA ASN A 5 20.50 -23.41 -17.81
C ASN A 5 19.85 -24.16 -18.98
N SER A 6 18.79 -23.59 -19.55
CA SER A 6 18.35 -23.96 -20.89
C SER A 6 19.41 -23.57 -21.95
N PRO A 7 19.38 -24.12 -23.17
CA PRO A 7 20.31 -23.72 -24.23
C PRO A 7 20.31 -22.21 -24.52
N SER A 8 19.15 -21.56 -24.42
CA SER A 8 19.05 -20.10 -24.58
C SER A 8 19.61 -19.34 -23.38
N GLU A 9 19.37 -19.81 -22.16
CA GLU A 9 19.96 -19.21 -20.94
C GLU A 9 21.49 -19.34 -20.95
N ALA A 10 22.03 -20.49 -21.35
CA ALA A 10 23.47 -20.71 -21.47
C ALA A 10 24.11 -19.74 -22.46
N ARG A 11 23.50 -19.56 -23.65
CA ARG A 11 23.95 -18.56 -24.63
C ARG A 11 23.92 -17.13 -24.08
N MET A 12 22.90 -16.76 -23.30
CA MET A 12 22.84 -15.43 -22.69
C MET A 12 23.98 -15.21 -21.69
N VAL A 13 24.33 -16.22 -20.89
CA VAL A 13 25.48 -16.16 -19.97
C VAL A 13 26.79 -15.99 -20.75
N GLU A 14 27.00 -16.76 -21.83
CA GLU A 14 28.19 -16.61 -22.69
C GLU A 14 28.32 -15.21 -23.28
N ILE A 15 27.21 -14.65 -23.77
CA ILE A 15 27.17 -13.28 -24.31
C ILE A 15 27.48 -12.26 -23.21
N ALA A 16 26.88 -12.40 -22.03
CA ALA A 16 27.11 -11.53 -20.89
C ALA A 16 28.57 -11.56 -20.42
N ASP A 17 29.18 -12.74 -20.36
CA ASP A 17 30.59 -12.90 -19.98
C ASP A 17 31.53 -12.27 -21.00
N ASN A 18 31.25 -12.42 -22.29
CA ASN A 18 32.01 -11.75 -23.34
C ASN A 18 31.90 -10.22 -23.22
N PHE A 19 30.68 -9.72 -23.02
CA PHE A 19 30.44 -8.29 -22.80
C PHE A 19 31.17 -7.77 -21.57
N GLN A 20 31.17 -8.52 -20.46
CA GLN A 20 31.89 -8.17 -19.23
C GLN A 20 33.40 -8.01 -19.47
N ARG A 21 34.00 -8.93 -20.25
CA ARG A 21 35.44 -8.86 -20.59
C ARG A 21 35.75 -7.63 -21.43
N GLN A 22 34.92 -7.34 -22.44
CA GLN A 22 35.06 -6.15 -23.27
C GLN A 22 34.89 -4.87 -22.46
N TYR A 23 33.87 -4.81 -21.61
CA TYR A 23 33.62 -3.69 -20.71
C TYR A 23 34.80 -3.43 -19.78
N SER A 24 35.32 -4.48 -19.15
CA SER A 24 36.45 -4.36 -18.22
C SER A 24 37.74 -3.94 -18.93
N HIS A 25 37.94 -4.37 -20.19
CA HIS A 25 39.07 -3.95 -21.00
C HIS A 25 38.99 -2.47 -21.40
N LEU A 26 37.79 -2.02 -21.81
CA LEU A 26 37.56 -0.62 -22.22
C LEU A 26 37.52 0.36 -21.04
N PHE A 27 37.09 -0.10 -19.86
CA PHE A 27 36.89 0.72 -18.67
C PHE A 27 37.51 0.09 -17.41
N PRO A 28 38.86 -0.01 -17.33
CA PRO A 28 39.55 -0.74 -16.26
C PRO A 28 39.33 -0.15 -14.86
N GLU A 29 39.10 1.17 -14.76
CA GLU A 29 38.85 1.87 -13.49
C GLU A 29 37.40 1.73 -12.99
N ARG A 30 36.48 1.20 -13.81
CA ARG A 30 35.08 1.04 -13.43
C ARG A 30 34.86 -0.28 -12.71
N ARG A 31 33.90 -0.30 -11.78
CA ARG A 31 33.50 -1.55 -11.15
C ARG A 31 32.92 -2.53 -12.18
N PRO A 32 33.14 -3.84 -12.01
CA PRO A 32 32.48 -4.86 -12.81
C PRO A 32 30.95 -4.73 -12.73
N LEU A 33 30.25 -5.13 -13.79
CA LEU A 33 28.79 -5.18 -13.81
C LEU A 33 28.28 -6.48 -13.18
N LEU A 34 27.11 -6.43 -12.53
CA LEU A 34 26.40 -7.62 -12.03
C LEU A 34 25.58 -8.24 -13.17
N LEU A 35 26.20 -9.10 -13.99
CA LEU A 35 25.53 -9.69 -15.15
C LEU A 35 25.15 -11.16 -14.96
N SER A 36 26.06 -11.98 -14.41
CA SER A 36 25.87 -13.43 -14.32
C SER A 36 26.21 -13.99 -12.92
N PRO A 37 25.57 -13.52 -11.83
CA PRO A 37 25.80 -14.08 -10.50
C PRO A 37 25.31 -15.54 -10.43
N GLU A 38 25.80 -16.26 -9.43
CA GLU A 38 25.29 -17.60 -9.10
C GLU A 38 23.95 -17.49 -8.37
N ASN A 39 23.04 -18.42 -8.62
CA ASN A 39 21.83 -18.53 -7.81
C ASN A 39 22.05 -19.39 -6.56
N GLU A 40 21.00 -19.62 -5.78
CA GLU A 40 21.00 -20.47 -4.59
C GLU A 40 21.39 -21.95 -4.83
N LYS A 41 21.50 -22.38 -6.09
CA LYS A 41 21.96 -23.70 -6.51
C LYS A 41 23.39 -23.70 -7.07
N GLY A 42 24.10 -22.56 -7.04
CA GLY A 42 25.43 -22.41 -7.60
C GLY A 42 25.46 -22.38 -9.13
N VAL A 43 24.31 -22.14 -9.77
CA VAL A 43 24.22 -22.04 -11.24
C VAL A 43 24.31 -20.57 -11.62
N GLN A 44 25.27 -20.23 -12.49
CA GLN A 44 25.36 -18.88 -13.06
C GLN A 44 24.13 -18.59 -13.93
N LYS A 45 23.46 -17.49 -13.60
CA LYS A 45 22.26 -17.02 -14.29
C LYS A 45 22.46 -15.59 -14.73
N PHE A 46 22.12 -15.29 -15.98
CA PHE A 46 22.05 -13.90 -16.42
C PHE A 46 20.96 -13.17 -15.61
N VAL A 47 21.28 -12.05 -14.96
CA VAL A 47 20.42 -11.40 -13.95
C VAL A 47 19.00 -11.20 -14.47
N SER A 48 18.81 -10.74 -15.71
CA SER A 48 17.46 -10.50 -16.25
C SER A 48 16.60 -11.76 -16.34
N THR A 49 17.19 -12.96 -16.40
CA THR A 49 16.44 -14.23 -16.42
C THR A 49 15.82 -14.60 -15.06
N THR A 50 16.25 -13.92 -13.99
CA THR A 50 15.67 -14.06 -12.64
C THR A 50 14.34 -13.32 -12.49
N LEU A 51 14.07 -12.31 -13.34
CA LEU A 51 12.82 -11.55 -13.35
C LEU A 51 11.72 -12.36 -14.04
N ARG A 52 11.10 -13.30 -13.30
CA ARG A 52 10.01 -14.14 -13.79
C ARG A 52 8.67 -13.63 -13.26
N PRO A 53 7.73 -13.21 -14.13
CA PRO A 53 6.45 -12.65 -13.69
C PRO A 53 5.81 -13.48 -12.58
N THR A 54 5.66 -12.88 -11.39
CA THR A 54 5.09 -13.56 -10.23
C THR A 54 3.62 -13.20 -10.15
N ALA A 55 2.75 -14.12 -10.56
CA ALA A 55 1.30 -13.91 -10.51
C ALA A 55 0.83 -13.96 -9.05
N ALA A 56 0.10 -12.92 -8.64
CA ALA A 56 -0.52 -12.88 -7.32
C ALA A 56 -1.99 -13.27 -7.38
N GLU A 57 -2.44 -14.06 -6.40
CA GLU A 57 -3.84 -14.43 -6.21
C GLU A 57 -4.63 -13.35 -5.45
N HIS A 58 -3.91 -12.47 -4.74
CA HIS A 58 -4.51 -11.44 -3.89
C HIS A 58 -4.71 -10.12 -4.65
N PRO A 59 -5.91 -9.51 -4.61
CA PRO A 59 -6.20 -8.26 -5.32
C PRO A 59 -5.28 -7.08 -4.96
N GLU A 60 -4.80 -7.04 -3.73
CA GLU A 60 -3.92 -5.98 -3.23
C GLU A 60 -2.58 -5.95 -3.98
N LEU A 61 -2.11 -7.10 -4.45
CA LEU A 61 -0.85 -7.27 -5.17
C LEU A 61 -0.96 -6.93 -6.67
N TYR A 62 -2.12 -6.51 -7.17
CA TYR A 62 -2.23 -5.90 -8.51
C TYR A 62 -1.85 -4.42 -8.53
N HIS A 63 -1.72 -3.79 -7.36
CA HIS A 63 -1.32 -2.39 -7.25
C HIS A 63 0.14 -2.31 -6.81
N TRP A 64 0.93 -1.43 -7.43
CA TRP A 64 2.35 -1.25 -7.07
C TRP A 64 2.55 -0.93 -5.58
N ARG A 65 1.60 -0.22 -4.96
CA ARG A 65 1.60 0.09 -3.52
C ARG A 65 1.48 -1.16 -2.67
N GLY A 66 0.59 -2.08 -3.05
CA GLY A 66 0.42 -3.35 -2.35
C GLY A 66 1.64 -4.25 -2.52
N CYS A 67 2.25 -4.31 -3.71
CA CYS A 67 3.52 -5.02 -3.91
C CYS A 67 4.64 -4.45 -3.04
N ALA A 68 4.78 -3.12 -3.00
CA ALA A 68 5.82 -2.47 -2.20
C ALA A 68 5.63 -2.72 -0.69
N ALA A 69 4.40 -2.55 -0.20
CA ALA A 69 4.04 -2.83 1.20
C ALA A 69 4.26 -4.30 1.55
N PHE A 70 3.83 -5.22 0.68
CA PHE A 70 4.07 -6.64 0.88
C PHE A 70 5.57 -6.94 0.99
N VAL A 71 6.40 -6.44 0.07
CA VAL A 71 7.84 -6.70 0.11
C VAL A 71 8.50 -6.09 1.36
N SER A 72 8.10 -4.89 1.79
CA SER A 72 8.66 -4.27 3.00
C SER A 72 8.26 -4.98 4.28
N ASP A 73 7.03 -5.47 4.35
CA ASP A 73 6.46 -6.04 5.56
C ASP A 73 6.75 -7.54 5.68
N PHE A 74 6.88 -8.23 4.55
CA PHE A 74 7.11 -9.68 4.48
C PHE A 74 8.59 -10.07 4.54
N LEU A 75 9.50 -9.20 4.09
CA LEU A 75 10.93 -9.51 4.05
C LEU A 75 11.71 -8.85 5.18
N SER A 76 12.53 -9.66 5.86
CA SER A 76 13.61 -9.15 6.70
C SER A 76 14.84 -8.82 5.84
N LEU A 77 15.09 -7.52 5.62
CA LEU A 77 16.27 -7.07 4.87
C LEU A 77 17.57 -7.39 5.63
N LYS A 78 18.54 -7.93 4.88
CA LYS A 78 19.89 -8.25 5.36
C LYS A 78 20.91 -7.40 4.61
N PRO A 79 21.95 -6.90 5.29
CA PRO A 79 23.05 -6.22 4.61
C PRO A 79 23.81 -7.21 3.70
N LEU A 80 24.50 -6.66 2.70
CA LEU A 80 25.43 -7.45 1.89
C LEU A 80 26.60 -7.94 2.75
N GLU A 81 27.15 -9.11 2.40
CA GLU A 81 28.37 -9.64 3.04
C GLU A 81 29.54 -8.65 2.91
N SER A 82 29.63 -7.97 1.76
CA SER A 82 30.57 -6.89 1.53
C SER A 82 29.81 -5.61 1.19
N PRO A 83 30.05 -4.48 1.90
CA PRO A 83 29.38 -3.21 1.59
C PRO A 83 29.91 -2.54 0.31
N VAL A 84 31.04 -3.03 -0.22
CA VAL A 84 31.78 -2.39 -1.33
C VAL A 84 31.72 -3.20 -2.61
N ASN A 85 31.57 -4.52 -2.50
CA ASN A 85 31.60 -5.42 -3.64
C ASN A 85 30.19 -5.89 -4.00
N LEU A 86 29.97 -6.14 -5.29
CA LEU A 86 28.73 -6.73 -5.76
C LEU A 86 28.53 -8.14 -5.18
N PRO A 87 27.28 -8.56 -4.97
CA PRO A 87 26.99 -9.89 -4.47
C PRO A 87 27.43 -10.96 -5.48
N ARG A 88 28.06 -12.02 -4.99
CA ARG A 88 28.47 -13.17 -5.82
C ARG A 88 27.27 -14.07 -6.15
N GLN A 89 26.30 -14.08 -5.26
CA GLN A 89 25.06 -14.84 -5.38
C GLN A 89 23.85 -13.91 -5.42
N LEU A 90 22.85 -14.27 -6.21
CA LEU A 90 21.56 -13.59 -6.29
C LEU A 90 20.46 -14.65 -6.25
N PHE A 91 19.71 -14.70 -5.14
CA PHE A 91 18.68 -15.71 -4.98
C PHE A 91 17.47 -15.42 -5.85
N SER A 92 16.83 -16.48 -6.34
CA SER A 92 15.61 -16.34 -7.12
C SER A 92 14.46 -15.73 -6.29
N PRO A 93 13.50 -15.01 -6.92
CA PRO A 93 12.31 -14.52 -6.22
C PRO A 93 11.57 -15.60 -5.41
N SER A 94 11.50 -16.83 -5.95
CA SER A 94 10.89 -17.99 -5.27
C SER A 94 11.60 -18.33 -3.96
N MET A 95 12.95 -18.34 -3.98
CA MET A 95 13.75 -18.65 -2.80
C MET A 95 13.67 -17.53 -1.76
N VAL A 96 13.68 -16.26 -2.21
CA VAL A 96 13.53 -15.09 -1.35
C VAL A 96 12.21 -15.14 -0.58
N LEU A 97 11.09 -15.42 -1.28
CA LEU A 97 9.78 -15.57 -0.65
C LEU A 97 9.76 -16.70 0.39
N ARG A 98 10.43 -17.82 0.10
CA ARG A 98 10.54 -18.95 1.03
C ARG A 98 11.35 -18.62 2.28
N ASN A 99 12.44 -17.87 2.12
CA ASN A 99 13.35 -17.52 3.21
C ASN A 99 12.89 -16.34 4.06
N GLN A 100 11.92 -15.55 3.56
CA GLN A 100 11.43 -14.32 4.19
C GLN A 100 12.56 -13.35 4.60
N SER A 101 13.68 -13.44 3.91
CA SER A 101 14.85 -12.60 4.15
C SER A 101 15.65 -12.46 2.86
N ALA A 102 16.19 -11.26 2.65
CA ALA A 102 16.76 -10.88 1.36
C ALA A 102 17.79 -9.78 1.53
N THR A 103 18.75 -9.72 0.63
CA THR A 103 19.56 -8.52 0.41
C THR A 103 18.76 -7.45 -0.34
N CYS A 104 19.26 -6.21 -0.38
CA CYS A 104 18.61 -5.13 -1.15
C CYS A 104 18.47 -5.47 -2.65
N PHE A 105 19.43 -6.20 -3.22
CA PHE A 105 19.38 -6.66 -4.62
C PHE A 105 18.27 -7.68 -4.85
N GLU A 106 18.12 -8.63 -3.94
CA GLU A 106 17.11 -9.67 -3.99
C GLU A 106 15.70 -9.12 -3.76
N ALA A 107 15.55 -8.22 -2.78
CA ALA A 107 14.28 -7.55 -2.51
C ALA A 107 13.83 -6.70 -3.70
N ALA A 108 14.74 -5.95 -4.34
CA ALA A 108 14.44 -5.18 -5.54
C ALA A 108 14.07 -6.09 -6.73
N THR A 109 14.80 -7.20 -6.91
CA THR A 109 14.50 -8.21 -7.94
C THR A 109 13.12 -8.84 -7.73
N LEU A 110 12.77 -9.21 -6.49
CA LEU A 110 11.44 -9.72 -6.14
C LEU A 110 10.34 -8.69 -6.43
N LEU A 111 10.50 -7.45 -5.96
CA LEU A 111 9.53 -6.39 -6.19
C LEU A 111 9.32 -6.15 -7.69
N CYS A 112 10.39 -6.06 -8.46
CA CYS A 112 10.33 -5.91 -9.92
C CYS A 112 9.60 -7.09 -10.57
N SER A 113 9.89 -8.32 -10.12
CA SER A 113 9.24 -9.55 -10.57
C SER A 113 7.73 -9.56 -10.32
N MET A 114 7.30 -9.07 -9.15
CA MET A 114 5.88 -8.91 -8.80
C MET A 114 5.20 -7.83 -9.63
N LEU A 115 5.86 -6.67 -9.83
CA LEU A 115 5.31 -5.58 -10.63
C LEU A 115 5.13 -5.99 -12.10
N ILE A 116 6.08 -6.71 -12.67
CA ILE A 116 5.94 -7.30 -14.01
C ILE A 116 4.78 -8.31 -14.03
N GLY A 117 4.62 -9.12 -12.97
CA GLY A 117 3.48 -10.01 -12.80
C GLY A 117 2.13 -9.30 -12.73
N ALA A 118 2.11 -8.07 -12.20
CA ALA A 118 0.94 -7.18 -12.17
C ALA A 118 0.80 -6.30 -13.43
N HIS A 119 1.52 -6.63 -14.51
CA HIS A 119 1.49 -5.93 -15.80
C HIS A 119 2.03 -4.49 -15.80
N TYR A 120 2.95 -4.15 -14.89
CA TYR A 120 3.71 -2.90 -14.95
C TYR A 120 5.01 -3.07 -15.74
N GLU A 121 5.40 -2.02 -16.45
CA GLU A 121 6.75 -1.90 -17.02
C GLU A 121 7.73 -1.53 -15.90
N ALA A 122 8.34 -2.53 -15.28
CA ALA A 122 9.27 -2.36 -14.18
C ALA A 122 10.67 -2.86 -14.55
N TYR A 123 11.68 -2.15 -14.03
CA TYR A 123 13.09 -2.45 -14.24
C TYR A 123 13.84 -2.36 -12.91
N CYS A 124 14.79 -3.27 -12.69
CA CYS A 124 15.68 -3.24 -11.53
C CYS A 124 17.01 -2.57 -11.92
N VAL A 125 17.45 -1.59 -11.12
CA VAL A 125 18.71 -0.86 -11.33
C VAL A 125 19.59 -1.05 -10.11
N SER A 126 20.88 -1.25 -10.34
CA SER A 126 21.88 -1.34 -9.27
C SER A 126 22.85 -0.17 -9.33
N GLY A 127 23.32 0.27 -8.16
CA GLY A 127 24.20 1.42 -8.01
C GLY A 127 24.72 1.56 -6.58
N TYR A 128 25.26 2.73 -6.26
CA TYR A 128 25.78 3.04 -4.93
C TYR A 128 24.76 3.81 -4.11
N ALA A 129 24.75 3.56 -2.81
CA ALA A 129 23.95 4.31 -1.84
C ALA A 129 24.79 4.66 -0.61
N SER A 130 24.26 5.54 0.25
CA SER A 130 24.88 5.84 1.53
C SER A 130 24.92 4.61 2.43
N ARG A 131 25.88 4.58 3.36
CA ARG A 131 26.04 3.47 4.31
C ARG A 131 24.76 3.19 5.09
N GLU A 132 24.11 4.24 5.60
CA GLU A 132 22.86 4.15 6.36
C GLU A 132 21.76 3.42 5.58
N LEU A 133 21.64 3.68 4.27
CA LEU A 133 20.66 3.03 3.40
C LEU A 133 21.01 1.56 3.18
N CYS A 134 22.30 1.25 2.94
CA CYS A 134 22.78 -0.12 2.76
C CYS A 134 22.65 -0.98 4.03
N GLU A 135 22.83 -0.39 5.21
CA GLU A 135 22.70 -1.05 6.51
C GLU A 135 21.23 -1.09 7.00
N CYS A 136 20.29 -0.54 6.22
CA CYS A 136 18.89 -0.38 6.61
C CYS A 136 18.77 0.28 8.00
N ASP A 137 19.55 1.34 8.22
CA ASP A 137 19.59 2.04 9.50
C ASP A 137 18.23 2.71 9.77
N GLN A 138 17.60 2.32 10.89
CA GLN A 138 16.32 2.84 11.36
C GLN A 138 16.45 3.59 12.70
N THR A 139 17.68 3.90 13.15
CA THR A 139 17.93 4.59 14.42
C THR A 139 17.24 5.95 14.53
N HIS A 140 17.04 6.63 13.40
CA HIS A 140 16.33 7.91 13.31
C HIS A 140 14.82 7.79 13.02
N ARG A 141 14.28 6.57 12.90
CA ARG A 141 12.83 6.39 12.77
C ARG A 141 12.16 6.53 14.12
N GLU A 142 11.08 7.29 14.15
CA GLU A 142 10.20 7.34 15.33
C GLU A 142 9.68 5.93 15.62
N CYS A 143 9.96 5.44 16.83
CA CYS A 143 9.43 4.15 17.27
C CYS A 143 7.90 4.25 17.30
N PRO A 144 7.17 3.32 16.65
CA PRO A 144 5.73 3.24 16.82
C PRO A 144 5.39 3.19 18.31
N PRO A 145 4.33 3.89 18.77
CA PRO A 145 3.90 3.80 20.16
C PRO A 145 3.72 2.34 20.53
N LEU A 146 4.47 1.86 21.52
CA LEU A 146 4.21 0.55 22.10
C LEU A 146 2.82 0.65 22.73
N ASP A 147 1.93 -0.30 22.43
CA ASP A 147 0.65 -0.36 23.12
C ASP A 147 0.97 -0.70 24.58
N ASP A 148 0.91 0.30 25.48
CA ASP A 148 1.32 0.22 26.89
C ASP A 148 0.59 -0.90 27.69
N GLY A 149 -0.31 -1.67 27.06
CA GLY A 149 -1.25 -2.55 27.74
C GLY A 149 -2.21 -1.78 28.65
N LYS A 150 -2.15 -0.44 28.63
CA LYS A 150 -3.23 0.42 29.10
C LYS A 150 -4.35 0.20 28.10
N LYS A 151 -5.12 -0.87 28.32
CA LYS A 151 -6.52 -0.89 27.92
C LYS A 151 -7.01 0.51 28.21
N ASP A 152 -7.50 1.21 27.19
CA ASP A 152 -8.38 2.33 27.38
C ASP A 152 -9.48 1.81 28.30
N MET A 153 -9.26 1.94 29.61
CA MET A 153 -10.32 1.94 30.58
C MET A 153 -11.04 3.20 30.19
N ALA A 154 -11.93 3.06 29.20
CA ALA A 154 -12.99 4.00 28.91
C ALA A 154 -13.42 4.46 30.27
N SER A 155 -13.04 5.70 30.61
CA SER A 155 -13.17 6.17 31.97
C SER A 155 -14.64 5.99 32.28
N LYS A 156 -14.98 4.98 33.08
CA LYS A 156 -16.34 4.86 33.57
C LYS A 156 -16.49 6.17 34.31
N SER A 157 -17.30 7.08 33.73
CA SER A 157 -17.54 8.38 34.32
C SER A 157 -17.77 8.09 35.79
N GLN A 158 -16.88 8.55 36.67
CA GLN A 158 -17.11 8.39 38.10
C GLN A 158 -18.43 9.10 38.34
N GLN A 159 -19.51 8.32 38.43
CA GLN A 159 -20.79 8.84 38.86
C GLN A 159 -20.55 9.18 40.31
N ASN A 160 -20.12 10.41 40.56
CA ASN A 160 -20.02 10.97 41.88
C ASN A 160 -21.38 10.69 42.53
N LYS A 161 -21.36 9.91 43.61
CA LYS A 161 -22.56 9.46 44.35
C LYS A 161 -23.45 10.64 44.79
N TYR A 162 -22.90 11.86 44.72
CA TYR A 162 -23.49 13.12 45.13
C TYR A 162 -23.78 14.10 43.98
N THR A 163 -23.77 13.69 42.71
CA THR A 163 -24.24 14.58 41.64
C THR A 163 -25.74 14.77 41.77
N LEU A 164 -26.16 15.96 42.20
CA LEU A 164 -27.57 16.32 42.34
C LEU A 164 -28.25 16.23 40.98
N LYS A 165 -29.28 15.38 40.87
CA LYS A 165 -30.10 15.32 39.66
C LYS A 165 -30.76 16.69 39.45
N PRO A 166 -30.75 17.24 38.22
CA PRO A 166 -31.43 18.51 37.95
C PRO A 166 -32.91 18.38 38.32
N LYS A 167 -33.46 19.41 38.98
CA LYS A 167 -34.85 19.40 39.44
C LYS A 167 -35.78 19.20 38.25
N LYS A 168 -36.56 18.12 38.30
CA LYS A 168 -37.55 17.80 37.27
C LYS A 168 -38.58 18.93 37.22
N LYS A 169 -38.70 19.58 36.06
CA LYS A 169 -39.76 20.58 35.85
C LYS A 169 -41.12 19.86 35.95
N LEU A 170 -41.93 20.29 36.92
CA LEU A 170 -43.27 19.77 37.15
C LEU A 170 -44.22 20.42 36.14
N HIS A 171 -44.44 19.75 35.03
CA HIS A 171 -45.47 20.12 34.06
C HIS A 171 -46.51 19.00 33.97
N SER A 172 -47.79 19.38 33.91
CA SER A 172 -48.86 18.42 33.69
C SER A 172 -48.70 17.78 32.32
N ARG A 173 -48.64 16.44 32.28
CA ARG A 173 -48.54 15.67 31.03
C ARG A 173 -49.70 15.97 30.07
N PHE A 174 -50.83 16.42 30.59
CA PHE A 174 -52.00 16.80 29.79
C PHE A 174 -51.75 18.08 28.98
N LEU A 175 -51.22 19.12 29.63
CA LEU A 175 -50.94 20.42 28.98
C LEU A 175 -49.88 20.30 27.88
N LEU A 176 -48.82 19.52 28.14
CA LEU A 176 -47.80 19.22 27.14
C LEU A 176 -48.38 18.53 25.90
N LYS A 177 -49.31 17.59 26.09
CA LYS A 177 -49.99 16.91 24.97
C LYS A 177 -50.91 17.87 24.20
N GLN A 178 -51.51 18.83 24.88
CA GLN A 178 -52.40 19.80 24.24
C GLN A 178 -51.60 20.79 23.39
N GLU A 179 -50.50 21.34 23.91
CA GLU A 179 -49.59 22.21 23.14
C GLU A 179 -48.98 21.48 21.93
N MET A 180 -48.58 20.22 22.09
CA MET A 180 -48.05 19.42 20.97
C MET A 180 -49.10 19.26 19.86
N LYS A 181 -50.34 18.94 20.22
CA LYS A 181 -51.45 18.84 19.25
C LYS A 181 -51.78 20.17 18.60
N GLU A 182 -51.65 21.27 19.33
CA GLU A 182 -51.90 22.61 18.81
C GLU A 182 -50.82 23.02 17.80
N LYS A 183 -49.54 22.77 18.12
CA LYS A 183 -48.42 22.95 17.20
C LYS A 183 -48.50 22.07 15.96
N GLU A 184 -48.93 20.82 16.10
CA GLU A 184 -49.15 19.92 14.96
C GLU A 184 -50.27 20.44 14.04
N LYS A 185 -51.36 20.95 14.61
CA LYS A 185 -52.44 21.57 13.82
C LYS A 185 -51.98 22.83 13.11
N GLU A 186 -51.22 23.69 13.79
CA GLU A 186 -50.68 24.91 13.23
C GLU A 186 -49.69 24.61 12.09
N ALA A 187 -48.80 23.64 12.29
CA ALA A 187 -47.88 23.17 11.26
C ALA A 187 -48.62 22.57 10.05
N ALA A 188 -49.70 21.80 10.28
CA ALA A 188 -50.52 21.26 9.21
C ALA A 188 -51.24 22.36 8.41
N LEU A 189 -51.74 23.40 9.09
CA LEU A 189 -52.39 24.54 8.46
C LEU A 189 -51.40 25.32 7.58
N LEU A 190 -50.19 25.56 8.09
CA LEU A 190 -49.12 26.23 7.35
C LEU A 190 -48.71 25.42 6.12
N LEU A 191 -48.61 24.10 6.25
CA LEU A 191 -48.30 23.22 5.12
C LEU A 191 -49.38 23.30 4.04
N GLU A 192 -50.65 23.35 4.43
CA GLU A 192 -51.77 23.43 3.49
C GLU A 192 -51.83 24.79 2.79
N GLN A 193 -51.62 25.90 3.52
CA GLN A 193 -51.49 27.23 2.92
C GLN A 193 -50.34 27.26 1.91
N GLN A 194 -49.19 26.67 2.24
CA GLN A 194 -48.03 26.61 1.34
C GLN A 194 -48.32 25.79 0.07
N LYS A 195 -49.11 24.71 0.16
CA LYS A 195 -49.58 23.96 -1.01
C LYS A 195 -50.52 24.79 -1.88
N VAL A 196 -51.47 25.53 -1.29
CA VAL A 196 -52.41 26.38 -2.04
C VAL A 196 -51.66 27.49 -2.78
N ILE A 197 -50.69 28.13 -2.12
CA ILE A 197 -49.81 29.12 -2.74
C ILE A 197 -49.05 28.50 -3.92
N ARG A 198 -48.41 27.34 -3.72
CA ARG A 198 -47.69 26.62 -4.78
C ARG A 198 -48.57 26.24 -5.98
N VAL A 199 -49.82 25.83 -5.75
CA VAL A 199 -50.77 25.51 -6.83
C VAL A 199 -51.23 26.78 -7.55
N SER A 200 -51.39 27.90 -6.86
CA SER A 200 -51.73 29.19 -7.48
C SER A 200 -50.58 29.74 -8.34
N GLU A 201 -49.32 29.59 -7.89
CA GLU A 201 -48.12 29.94 -8.67
C GLU A 201 -48.00 29.07 -9.94
N LEU A 202 -48.27 27.75 -9.84
CA LEU A 202 -48.27 26.85 -10.98
C LEU A 202 -49.39 27.15 -11.99
N LYS A 203 -50.56 27.61 -11.54
CA LYS A 203 -51.65 28.04 -12.44
C LYS A 203 -51.36 29.36 -13.14
N LEU A 204 -50.67 30.29 -12.48
CA LEU A 204 -50.19 31.53 -13.10
C LEU A 204 -49.11 31.23 -14.15
N ALA A 205 -48.23 30.25 -13.90
CA ALA A 205 -47.20 29.84 -14.86
C ALA A 205 -47.72 29.00 -16.05
N GLY A 206 -48.94 28.45 -15.97
CA GLY A 206 -49.55 27.62 -17.00
C GLY A 206 -50.53 28.34 -17.94
N CYS A 207 -50.69 29.67 -17.83
CA CYS A 207 -51.60 30.45 -18.68
C CYS A 207 -50.91 31.10 -19.90
N ASP A 208 -49.62 30.83 -20.12
CA ASP A 208 -48.84 31.35 -21.25
C ASP A 208 -48.42 30.23 -22.21
N ASP A 209 -49.36 29.48 -22.80
CA ASP A 209 -49.08 28.74 -24.05
C ASP A 209 -50.35 28.37 -24.83
N TRP A 210 -50.75 29.22 -25.78
CA TRP A 210 -51.42 28.89 -27.06
C TRP A 210 -51.40 30.15 -27.93
N SER A 211 -50.28 30.39 -28.61
CA SER A 211 -50.16 31.37 -29.70
C SER A 211 -48.94 31.05 -30.59
N LEU A 212 -49.06 29.99 -31.40
CA LEU A 212 -48.53 29.94 -32.78
C LEU A 212 -49.05 28.68 -33.51
#